data_AF-A0A8J4SF89-F1
#
_entry.id   AF-A0A8J4SF89-F1
#
_cell.length_a   1.000
_cell.length_b   1.000
_cell.length_c   1.000
_cell.angle_alpha   90.00
_cell.angle_beta   90.00
_cell.angle_gamma   90.00
#
_symmetry.space_group_name_H-M   'P 1'
#
loop_
_entity.id
_entity.type
_entity.pdbx_description
1 polymer ?
#
loop_
_entity_poly.entity_id
_entity_poly.type
_entity_poly.pdbx_seq_one_letter_code
_entity_poly.pdbx_strand_id
1 'polypeptide(L)'
;MAVNLYSDIDVDVTLTECEPVSLCNGKYVSIEQNEDACYGMVGYVNDGKPQIMNLGESCFKRGPGNIVHELGHAMGLYHEHTHPDRQVIVLTDQNLPVSAENYAKTTDQKAILKSYDPKSIMHYGREAGLCFPKAQYPLKMFCDIEVTKNCIQPVEQHCNSSRDLEIGQSAALSAGDIYTLRALYGSKDNATAQDVERRKAVLKEVKDSGLFIDEMRVVFGTGQTTGVANLLKLMFARGEPLVLRHQAEKTHLNDIRELRECFSTSN
;
A
#
# COMPACT_ATOMS: atom_id res chain seq x y z
N MET A 1 -3.32 -13.66 -1.76
CA MET A 1 -4.58 -12.96 -1.55
C MET A 1 -4.15 -11.55 -1.29
N ALA A 2 -3.87 -10.84 -2.37
CA ALA A 2 -4.07 -9.41 -2.35
C ALA A 2 -5.43 -9.12 -3.01
N VAL A 3 -5.83 -9.93 -4.01
CA VAL A 3 -7.13 -9.86 -4.69
C VAL A 3 -8.33 -9.92 -3.75
N ASN A 4 -8.36 -10.84 -2.79
CA ASN A 4 -9.52 -10.94 -1.90
C ASN A 4 -9.62 -9.81 -0.89
N LEU A 5 -8.50 -9.17 -0.54
CA LEU A 5 -8.58 -7.93 0.23
C LEU A 5 -9.33 -6.88 -0.60
N TYR A 6 -9.07 -6.80 -1.91
CA TYR A 6 -9.67 -5.83 -2.82
C TYR A 6 -11.05 -6.22 -3.38
N SER A 7 -11.40 -7.51 -3.48
CA SER A 7 -12.73 -7.94 -3.92
C SER A 7 -13.81 -7.59 -2.90
N ASP A 8 -13.47 -7.68 -1.61
CA ASP A 8 -14.38 -7.44 -0.49
C ASP A 8 -14.43 -5.95 -0.10
N ILE A 9 -13.52 -5.14 -0.65
CA ILE A 9 -13.60 -3.69 -0.52
C ILE A 9 -14.65 -3.17 -1.49
N ASP A 10 -15.56 -2.37 -0.94
CA ASP A 10 -16.57 -1.61 -1.67
C ASP A 10 -15.91 -0.40 -2.37
N VAL A 11 -15.13 -0.71 -3.40
CA VAL A 11 -14.46 0.20 -4.35
C VAL A 11 -14.75 -0.33 -5.75
N ASP A 12 -15.15 0.54 -6.68
CA ASP A 12 -15.52 0.16 -8.05
C ASP A 12 -14.27 -0.03 -8.95
N VAL A 13 -13.44 -1.03 -8.61
CA VAL A 13 -12.29 -1.46 -9.40
C VAL A 13 -12.31 -2.98 -9.52
N THR A 14 -12.16 -3.48 -10.74
CA THR A 14 -12.01 -4.92 -11.02
C THR A 14 -10.54 -5.26 -11.25
N LEU A 15 -10.03 -6.30 -10.60
CA LEU A 15 -8.70 -6.86 -10.86
C LEU A 15 -8.85 -8.12 -11.72
N THR A 16 -8.26 -8.09 -12.91
CA THR A 16 -8.40 -9.19 -13.90
C THR A 16 -7.02 -9.69 -14.32
N GLU A 17 -6.79 -10.99 -14.20
CA GLU A 17 -5.65 -11.65 -14.84
C GLU A 17 -5.94 -11.82 -16.34
N CYS A 18 -5.01 -11.41 -17.19
CA CYS A 18 -5.15 -11.49 -18.65
C CYS A 18 -4.01 -12.31 -19.27
N GLU A 19 -4.15 -13.63 -19.23
CA GLU A 19 -3.18 -14.57 -19.82
C GLU A 19 -3.80 -15.35 -21.00
N PRO A 20 -3.22 -15.30 -22.22
CA PRO A 20 -1.98 -14.60 -22.61
C PRO A 20 -2.14 -13.07 -22.68
N VAL A 21 -1.02 -12.32 -22.67
CA VAL A 21 -0.96 -10.84 -22.72
C VAL A 21 -1.84 -10.21 -23.81
N SER A 22 -2.05 -10.91 -24.93
CA SER A 22 -2.96 -10.46 -25.99
C SER A 22 -4.40 -10.24 -25.53
N LEU A 23 -4.83 -10.86 -24.42
CA LEU A 23 -6.14 -10.65 -23.79
C LEU A 23 -6.21 -9.36 -22.98
N CYS A 24 -5.07 -8.77 -22.60
CA CYS A 24 -5.06 -7.54 -21.83
C CYS A 24 -5.53 -6.32 -22.63
N ASN A 25 -5.56 -6.42 -23.97
CA ASN A 25 -6.17 -5.46 -24.90
C ASN A 25 -6.13 -3.99 -24.42
N GLY A 26 -4.93 -3.50 -24.09
CA GLY A 26 -4.73 -2.22 -23.39
C GLY A 26 -3.55 -2.25 -22.42
N LYS A 27 -3.54 -1.30 -21.48
CA LYS A 27 -2.51 -1.18 -20.44
C LYS A 27 -2.68 -2.29 -19.39
N TYR A 28 -1.58 -2.75 -18.84
CA TYR A 28 -1.56 -3.75 -17.76
C TYR A 28 -0.37 -3.54 -16.84
N VAL A 29 -0.48 -4.05 -15.62
CA VAL A 29 0.65 -4.22 -14.71
C VAL A 29 1.31 -5.58 -14.98
N SER A 30 2.61 -5.55 -15.23
CA SER A 30 3.45 -6.75 -15.31
C SER A 30 4.06 -7.01 -13.93
N ILE A 31 3.66 -8.11 -13.29
CA ILE A 31 4.26 -8.55 -12.04
C ILE A 31 5.54 -9.30 -12.37
N GLU A 32 6.66 -8.75 -11.90
CA GLU A 32 8.01 -9.25 -12.16
C GLU A 32 8.75 -9.56 -10.85
N GLN A 33 9.83 -10.33 -10.95
CA GLN A 33 10.74 -10.65 -9.84
C GLN A 33 12.19 -10.46 -10.26
N ASN A 34 12.52 -9.25 -10.68
CA ASN A 34 13.85 -8.92 -11.21
C ASN A 34 14.90 -8.80 -10.10
N GLU A 35 14.49 -8.42 -8.90
CA GLU A 35 15.35 -8.27 -7.72
C GLU A 35 14.59 -8.48 -6.39
N ASP A 36 15.30 -8.66 -5.28
CA ASP A 36 14.70 -8.83 -3.95
C ASP A 36 14.30 -7.48 -3.31
N ALA A 37 13.32 -6.82 -3.92
CA ALA A 37 12.70 -5.58 -3.44
C ALA A 37 11.21 -5.51 -3.79
N CYS A 38 10.45 -4.63 -3.14
CA CYS A 38 9.04 -4.35 -3.47
C CYS A 38 8.93 -2.93 -4.02
N TYR A 39 8.38 -2.77 -5.22
CA TYR A 39 8.06 -1.45 -5.76
C TYR A 39 7.06 -1.50 -6.91
N GLY A 40 6.30 -0.42 -7.04
CA GLY A 40 5.39 -0.15 -8.14
C GLY A 40 5.22 1.36 -8.36
N MET A 41 4.71 1.71 -9.53
CA MET A 41 4.41 3.11 -9.86
C MET A 41 3.07 3.54 -9.26
N VAL A 42 2.96 4.81 -8.89
CA VAL A 42 1.70 5.40 -8.41
C VAL A 42 0.76 5.69 -9.59
N GLY A 43 -0.40 5.03 -9.62
CA GLY A 43 -1.37 5.08 -10.71
C GLY A 43 -0.82 4.54 -12.04
N TYR A 44 -1.55 4.69 -13.14
CA TYR A 44 -1.10 4.21 -14.45
C TYR A 44 -0.37 5.27 -15.26
N VAL A 45 0.85 4.98 -15.71
CA VAL A 45 1.59 5.83 -16.65
C VAL A 45 1.17 5.52 -18.09
N ASN A 46 0.88 6.54 -18.90
CA ASN A 46 0.44 6.38 -20.29
C ASN A 46 1.57 6.54 -21.31
N ASP A 47 2.57 5.66 -21.27
CA ASP A 47 3.74 5.70 -22.17
C ASP A 47 3.76 4.57 -23.21
N GLY A 48 2.70 3.75 -23.26
CA GLY A 48 2.57 2.63 -24.19
C GLY A 48 3.37 1.38 -23.79
N LYS A 49 3.96 1.35 -22.59
CA LYS A 49 4.71 0.21 -22.06
C LYS A 49 3.95 -0.49 -20.94
N PRO A 50 4.30 -1.76 -20.64
CA PRO A 50 3.82 -2.43 -19.43
C PRO A 50 4.31 -1.68 -18.20
N GLN A 51 3.43 -1.52 -17.20
CA GLN A 51 3.84 -0.95 -15.92
C GLN A 51 4.39 -2.07 -15.05
N ILE A 52 5.68 -2.02 -14.74
CA ILE A 52 6.34 -3.04 -13.95
C ILE A 52 5.98 -2.84 -12.47
N MET A 53 5.56 -3.93 -11.83
CA MET A 53 5.50 -4.07 -10.37
C MET A 53 6.45 -5.19 -9.97
N ASN A 54 7.52 -4.86 -9.25
CA ASN A 54 8.48 -5.85 -8.80
C ASN A 54 8.09 -6.37 -7.41
N LEU A 55 7.90 -7.69 -7.30
CA LEU A 55 7.61 -8.36 -6.04
C LEU A 55 8.70 -9.41 -5.76
N GLY A 56 9.80 -8.98 -5.15
CA GLY A 56 10.87 -9.86 -4.68
C GLY A 56 10.42 -10.84 -3.60
N GLU A 57 11.26 -11.84 -3.27
CA GLU A 57 10.94 -12.86 -2.26
C GLU A 57 10.62 -12.25 -0.88
N SER A 58 11.33 -11.17 -0.51
CA SER A 58 11.12 -10.42 0.73
C SER A 58 9.71 -9.85 0.86
N CYS A 59 9.02 -9.55 -0.25
CA CYS A 59 7.65 -9.04 -0.24
C CYS A 59 6.62 -10.03 0.34
N PHE A 60 6.98 -11.32 0.39
CA PHE A 60 6.09 -12.39 0.86
C PHE A 60 6.39 -12.84 2.29
N LYS A 61 7.57 -12.52 2.82
CA LYS A 61 8.07 -13.05 4.11
C LYS A 61 7.18 -12.69 5.30
N ARG A 62 6.52 -11.53 5.26
CA ARG A 62 5.68 -11.00 6.36
C ARG A 62 4.18 -11.09 6.06
N GLY A 63 3.76 -11.87 5.07
CA GLY A 63 2.36 -12.00 4.64
C GLY A 63 2.01 -11.09 3.45
N PRO A 64 0.71 -10.84 3.19
CA PRO A 64 0.27 -10.17 1.97
C PRO A 64 0.46 -8.64 1.98
N GLY A 65 0.84 -8.05 3.12
CA GLY A 65 0.89 -6.61 3.33
C GLY A 65 1.64 -5.81 2.27
N ASN A 66 2.87 -6.22 1.97
CA ASN A 66 3.69 -5.53 0.98
C ASN A 66 3.08 -5.63 -0.43
N ILE A 67 2.44 -6.76 -0.76
CA ILE A 67 1.73 -6.91 -2.03
C ILE A 67 0.54 -5.94 -2.09
N VAL A 68 -0.21 -5.81 -0.99
CA VAL A 68 -1.35 -4.90 -0.89
C VAL A 68 -0.88 -3.45 -1.00
N HIS A 69 0.27 -3.10 -0.40
CA HIS A 69 0.92 -1.79 -0.52
C HIS A 69 1.26 -1.46 -1.98
N GLU A 70 1.92 -2.38 -2.70
CA GLU A 70 2.27 -2.14 -4.12
C GLU A 70 1.04 -2.04 -5.03
N LEU A 71 0.00 -2.84 -4.77
CA LEU A 71 -1.28 -2.66 -5.46
C LEU A 71 -1.93 -1.32 -5.12
N GLY A 72 -1.81 -0.86 -3.87
CA GLY A 72 -2.19 0.48 -3.43
C GLY A 72 -1.57 1.56 -4.31
N HIS A 73 -0.25 1.49 -4.54
CA HIS A 73 0.44 2.36 -5.48
C HIS A 73 -0.16 2.27 -6.88
N ALA A 74 -0.33 1.08 -7.45
CA ALA A 74 -0.92 0.93 -8.79
C ALA A 74 -2.34 1.55 -8.92
N MET A 75 -3.12 1.60 -7.82
CA MET A 75 -4.41 2.28 -7.75
C MET A 75 -4.33 3.76 -7.36
N GLY A 76 -3.14 4.35 -7.33
CA GLY A 76 -2.95 5.78 -7.11
C GLY A 76 -2.83 6.21 -5.63
N LEU A 77 -2.65 5.28 -4.70
CA LEU A 77 -2.30 5.65 -3.32
C LEU A 77 -0.84 6.06 -3.22
N TYR A 78 -0.61 7.20 -2.57
CA TYR A 78 0.73 7.69 -2.26
C TYR A 78 1.14 7.23 -0.87
N HIS A 79 2.45 7.27 -0.60
CA HIS A 79 2.96 7.07 0.75
C HIS A 79 2.34 8.05 1.75
N GLU A 80 1.73 7.52 2.80
CA GLU A 80 0.99 8.34 3.77
C GLU A 80 1.93 9.25 4.57
N HIS A 81 3.16 8.82 4.82
CA HIS A 81 4.16 9.67 5.49
C HIS A 81 4.64 10.82 4.61
N THR A 82 4.24 10.92 3.33
CA THR A 82 4.48 12.11 2.50
C THR A 82 3.35 13.14 2.62
N HIS A 83 2.27 12.82 3.34
CA HIS A 83 1.15 13.74 3.56
C HIS A 83 1.64 15.08 4.17
N PRO A 84 1.16 16.24 3.69
CA PRO A 84 1.63 17.55 4.16
C PRO A 84 1.44 17.77 5.66
N ASP A 85 0.31 17.26 6.19
CA ASP A 85 -0.06 17.32 7.62
C ASP A 85 0.44 16.12 8.45
N ARG A 86 1.41 15.33 7.95
CA ARG A 86 1.98 14.21 8.72
C ARG A 86 2.43 14.68 10.10
N GLN A 87 2.23 13.82 11.09
CA GLN A 87 2.54 14.13 12.50
C GLN A 87 3.81 13.43 13.00
N VAL A 88 4.61 12.89 12.07
CA VAL A 88 5.86 12.15 12.34
C VAL A 88 7.07 12.96 11.90
N ILE A 89 8.20 12.71 12.55
CA ILE A 89 9.52 13.19 12.12
C ILE A 89 10.21 12.12 11.29
N VAL A 90 11.04 12.57 10.34
CA VAL A 90 11.95 11.71 9.56
C VAL A 90 13.31 11.77 10.23
N LEU A 91 13.89 10.64 10.61
CA LEU A 91 15.21 10.56 11.25
C LEU A 91 16.31 10.75 10.19
N THR A 92 16.56 12.00 9.81
CA THR A 92 17.52 12.40 8.76
C THR A 92 18.98 12.26 9.17
N ASP A 93 19.26 12.03 10.45
CA ASP A 93 20.59 11.69 10.96
C ASP A 93 20.96 10.22 10.68
N GLN A 94 19.98 9.38 10.32
CA GLN A 94 20.18 8.00 9.95
C GLN A 94 20.40 7.87 8.43
N ASN A 95 21.15 6.85 8.03
CA ASN A 95 21.17 6.42 6.63
C ASN A 95 19.77 5.90 6.28
N LEU A 96 18.94 6.77 5.72
CA LEU A 96 17.58 6.42 5.31
C LEU A 96 17.63 5.22 4.36
N PRO A 97 16.76 4.20 4.54
CA PRO A 97 16.81 2.98 3.75
C PRO A 97 16.43 3.18 2.28
N VAL A 98 15.82 4.32 1.94
CA VAL A 98 15.45 4.70 0.58
C VAL A 98 15.78 6.18 0.34
N SER A 99 15.72 6.61 -0.92
CA SER A 99 15.98 8.01 -1.32
C SER A 99 15.18 9.01 -0.47
N ALA A 100 15.82 10.13 -0.11
CA ALA A 100 15.21 11.24 0.63
C ALA A 100 13.92 11.77 -0.03
N GLU A 101 13.84 11.69 -1.36
CA GLU A 101 12.66 12.09 -2.15
C GLU A 101 11.40 11.31 -1.74
N ASN A 102 11.54 10.06 -1.30
CA ASN A 102 10.41 9.24 -0.82
C ASN A 102 9.86 9.72 0.54
N TYR A 103 10.52 10.66 1.20
CA TYR A 103 10.10 11.24 2.47
C TYR A 103 9.71 12.72 2.34
N ALA A 104 9.93 13.36 1.19
CA ALA A 104 9.50 14.73 0.94
C ALA A 104 7.97 14.84 1.02
N LYS A 105 7.45 16.00 1.43
CA LYS A 105 6.00 16.18 1.46
C LYS A 105 5.47 16.33 0.04
N THR A 106 4.33 15.71 -0.24
CA THR A 106 3.65 15.85 -1.52
C THR A 106 2.83 17.14 -1.57
N THR A 107 2.84 17.80 -2.72
CA THR A 107 1.91 18.89 -3.05
C THR A 107 0.80 18.45 -4.02
N ASP A 108 0.78 17.17 -4.39
CA ASP A 108 -0.24 16.62 -5.29
C ASP A 108 -1.57 16.52 -4.53
N GLN A 109 -2.58 17.26 -5.00
CA GLN A 109 -3.92 17.23 -4.40
C GLN A 109 -4.55 15.83 -4.42
N LYS A 110 -4.14 14.96 -5.35
CA LYS A 110 -4.60 13.57 -5.41
C LYS A 110 -4.10 12.73 -4.24
N ALA A 111 -2.99 13.11 -3.62
CA ALA A 111 -2.46 12.48 -2.43
C ALA A 111 -3.10 13.02 -1.13
N ILE A 112 -3.95 14.06 -1.22
CA ILE A 112 -4.48 14.83 -0.08
C ILE A 112 -6.03 14.82 -0.13
N LEU A 113 -6.62 13.64 -0.31
CA LEU A 113 -8.09 13.49 -0.36
C LEU A 113 -8.71 13.28 1.03
N LYS A 114 -7.90 13.02 2.05
CA LYS A 114 -8.31 12.75 3.43
C LYS A 114 -7.32 13.38 4.42
N SER A 115 -7.69 13.37 5.70
CA SER A 115 -6.73 13.67 6.77
C SER A 115 -5.67 12.58 6.89
N TYR A 116 -4.50 12.97 7.40
CA TYR A 116 -3.39 12.07 7.69
C TYR A 116 -3.82 10.88 8.57
N ASP A 117 -3.48 9.67 8.13
CA ASP A 117 -3.88 8.40 8.72
C ASP A 117 -2.65 7.55 9.11
N PRO A 118 -2.22 7.58 10.38
CA PRO A 118 -1.09 6.78 10.84
C PRO A 118 -1.22 5.28 10.56
N LYS A 119 -2.46 4.78 10.47
CA LYS A 119 -2.77 3.35 10.27
C LYS A 119 -2.85 2.95 8.81
N SER A 120 -2.66 3.88 7.86
CA SER A 120 -2.62 3.56 6.43
C SER A 120 -1.59 2.48 6.16
N ILE A 121 -1.93 1.52 5.29
CA ILE A 121 -0.94 0.53 4.81
C ILE A 121 0.18 1.18 4.01
N MET A 122 -0.05 2.41 3.53
CA MET A 122 0.92 3.22 2.79
C MET A 122 1.85 4.00 3.73
N HIS A 123 1.72 3.87 5.04
CA HIS A 123 2.55 4.57 6.00
C HIS A 123 3.80 3.76 6.36
N TYR A 124 4.99 4.31 6.15
CA TYR A 124 6.23 3.68 6.60
C TYR A 124 6.38 3.66 8.13
N GLY A 125 6.97 2.60 8.66
CA GLY A 125 7.11 2.40 10.11
C GLY A 125 8.42 2.92 10.70
N ARG A 126 8.64 2.55 11.96
CA ARG A 126 9.87 2.87 12.69
C ARG A 126 11.15 2.35 12.02
N GLU A 127 11.10 1.16 11.42
CA GLU A 127 12.22 0.56 10.69
C GLU A 127 12.67 1.42 9.48
N ALA A 128 11.79 2.29 8.97
CA ALA A 128 12.08 3.22 7.89
C ALA A 128 12.55 4.60 8.38
N GLY A 129 12.84 4.76 9.68
CA GLY A 129 13.32 6.02 10.24
C GLY A 129 12.21 7.05 10.49
N LEU A 130 10.96 6.62 10.69
CA LEU A 130 9.83 7.50 11.03
C LEU A 130 9.36 7.26 12.46
N CYS A 131 9.02 8.33 13.17
CA CYS A 131 8.44 8.20 14.51
C CYS A 131 7.60 9.41 14.89
N PHE A 132 6.66 9.22 15.82
CA PHE A 132 6.04 10.36 16.50
C PHE A 132 7.03 11.00 17.48
N PRO A 133 7.14 12.33 17.54
CA PRO A 133 7.96 12.98 18.56
C PRO A 133 7.32 12.84 19.95
N LYS A 134 8.13 12.88 21.01
CA LYS A 134 7.64 13.02 22.39
C LYS A 134 6.88 14.34 22.53
N ALA A 135 5.86 14.36 23.38
CA ALA A 135 4.97 15.52 23.56
C ALA A 135 5.70 16.84 23.90
N GLN A 136 6.87 16.75 24.53
CA GLN A 136 7.73 17.90 24.85
C GLN A 136 8.39 18.56 23.61
N TYR A 137 8.34 17.92 22.44
CA TYR A 137 8.94 18.40 21.20
C TYR A 137 7.87 18.63 20.12
N PRO A 138 7.34 19.86 19.99
CA PRO A 138 6.49 20.24 18.88
C PRO A 138 7.12 19.94 17.51
N LEU A 139 6.35 19.35 16.60
CA LEU A 139 6.82 18.89 15.28
C LEU A 139 7.57 19.97 14.49
N LYS A 140 7.07 21.21 14.50
CA LYS A 140 7.65 22.38 13.80
C LYS A 140 9.07 22.75 14.22
N MET A 141 9.58 22.18 15.32
CA MET A 141 10.95 22.43 15.77
C MET A 141 11.97 21.61 14.99
N PHE A 142 11.55 20.51 14.36
CA PHE A 142 12.47 19.60 13.69
C PHE A 142 12.78 20.02 12.27
N CYS A 143 14.00 19.69 11.85
CA CYS A 143 14.34 19.68 10.45
C CYS A 143 13.58 18.57 9.74
N ASP A 144 13.35 18.79 8.46
CA ASP A 144 12.71 17.86 7.55
C ASP A 144 13.54 17.79 6.26
N ILE A 145 13.20 16.88 5.35
CA ILE A 145 13.87 16.72 4.05
C ILE A 145 13.97 18.05 3.30
N GLU A 146 12.91 18.86 3.37
CA GLU A 146 12.78 20.12 2.67
C GLU A 146 13.23 21.33 3.51
N VAL A 147 13.32 21.17 4.84
CA VAL A 147 13.64 22.26 5.78
C VAL A 147 14.87 21.89 6.60
N THR A 148 16.02 22.43 6.22
CA THR A 148 17.32 22.03 6.80
C THR A 148 18.02 23.12 7.62
N LYS A 149 17.43 24.31 7.73
CA LYS A 149 18.01 25.46 8.45
C LYS A 149 17.11 25.94 9.58
N ASN A 150 17.70 26.46 10.66
CA ASN A 150 17.00 27.01 11.83
C ASN A 150 16.02 26.03 12.49
N CYS A 151 16.42 24.77 12.57
CA CYS A 151 15.61 23.67 13.08
C CYS A 151 16.51 22.67 13.84
N ILE A 152 15.88 21.80 14.63
CA ILE A 152 16.55 20.74 15.40
C ILE A 152 16.66 19.52 14.51
N GLN A 153 17.86 18.97 14.34
CA GLN A 153 18.03 17.70 13.64
C GLN A 153 17.30 16.58 14.42
N PRO A 154 16.32 15.89 13.81
CA PRO A 154 15.63 14.78 14.44
C PRO A 154 16.62 13.63 14.68
N VAL A 155 16.51 13.00 15.85
CA VAL A 155 17.37 11.91 16.30
C VAL A 155 16.51 10.97 17.16
N GLU A 156 16.93 9.72 17.37
CA GLU A 156 16.09 8.69 18.00
C GLU A 156 15.54 9.07 19.39
N GLN A 157 16.32 9.80 20.20
CA GLN A 157 15.91 10.24 21.53
C GLN A 157 14.67 11.14 21.54
N HIS A 158 14.35 11.77 20.41
CA HIS A 158 13.15 12.60 20.25
C HIS A 158 11.89 11.78 20.02
N CYS A 159 12.02 10.51 19.63
CA CYS A 159 10.90 9.64 19.33
C CYS A 159 10.15 9.16 20.56
N ASN A 160 8.83 9.03 20.42
CA ASN A 160 7.96 8.41 21.40
C ASN A 160 7.74 6.93 21.05
N SER A 161 8.63 6.06 21.53
CA SER A 161 8.60 4.64 21.19
C SER A 161 7.33 3.89 21.61
N SER A 162 6.52 4.43 22.54
CA SER A 162 5.22 3.83 22.88
C SER A 162 4.20 3.90 21.74
N ARG A 163 4.46 4.74 20.72
CA ARG A 163 3.60 4.94 19.55
C ARG A 163 4.18 4.32 18.28
N ASP A 164 5.29 3.60 18.35
CA ASP A 164 5.95 3.01 17.17
C ASP A 164 5.02 2.01 16.43
N LEU A 165 4.10 1.36 17.15
CA LEU A 165 3.10 0.43 16.59
C LEU A 165 1.88 1.11 15.96
N GLU A 166 1.76 2.44 16.08
CA GLU A 166 0.65 3.18 15.46
C GLU A 166 0.87 3.42 13.96
N ILE A 167 2.09 3.21 13.46
CA ILE A 167 2.52 3.42 12.07
C ILE A 167 3.22 2.17 11.52
N GLY A 168 3.30 2.03 10.20
CA GLY A 168 4.05 0.93 9.58
C GLY A 168 3.33 -0.42 9.59
N GLN A 169 2.02 -0.44 9.87
CA GLN A 169 1.25 -1.66 9.79
C GLN A 169 1.17 -2.16 8.34
N SER A 170 1.28 -3.48 8.14
CA SER A 170 1.21 -4.14 6.83
C SER A 170 0.18 -5.27 6.83
N ALA A 171 -0.91 -5.13 7.59
CA ALA A 171 -1.91 -6.18 7.74
C ALA A 171 -3.09 -6.01 6.76
N ALA A 172 -3.61 -4.79 6.64
CA ALA A 172 -4.81 -4.51 5.84
C ALA A 172 -4.90 -3.02 5.47
N LEU A 173 -5.79 -2.68 4.54
CA LEU A 173 -6.12 -1.29 4.27
C LEU A 173 -6.83 -0.64 5.46
N SER A 174 -6.48 0.60 5.74
CA SER A 174 -7.17 1.40 6.75
C SER A 174 -8.50 1.94 6.22
N ALA A 175 -9.32 2.49 7.12
CA ALA A 175 -10.52 3.21 6.72
C ALA A 175 -10.19 4.44 5.84
N GLY A 176 -9.04 5.08 6.08
CA GLY A 176 -8.55 6.17 5.24
C GLY A 176 -8.17 5.69 3.84
N ASP A 177 -7.46 4.57 3.72
CA ASP A 177 -7.08 4.01 2.42
C ASP A 177 -8.33 3.70 1.58
N ILE A 178 -9.32 3.03 2.19
CA ILE A 178 -10.60 2.70 1.54
C ILE A 178 -11.35 3.97 1.15
N TYR A 179 -11.35 5.01 1.99
CA TYR A 179 -11.97 6.29 1.67
C TYR A 179 -11.33 6.93 0.43
N THR A 180 -9.99 6.97 0.37
CA THR A 180 -9.27 7.51 -0.79
C THR A 180 -9.61 6.73 -2.06
N LEU A 181 -9.56 5.40 -2.01
CA LEU A 181 -9.93 4.55 -3.14
C LEU A 181 -11.39 4.79 -3.58
N ARG A 182 -12.34 4.96 -2.65
CA ARG A 182 -13.73 5.30 -2.98
C ARG A 182 -13.90 6.69 -3.57
N ALA A 183 -13.10 7.66 -3.11
CA ALA A 183 -13.11 9.00 -3.66
C ALA A 183 -12.58 9.03 -5.09
N LEU A 184 -11.57 8.20 -5.37
CA LEU A 184 -11.02 7.99 -6.69
C LEU A 184 -12.06 7.26 -7.58
N TYR A 185 -12.38 6.01 -7.24
CA TYR A 185 -13.04 5.06 -8.15
C TYR A 185 -14.55 4.98 -7.97
N GLY A 186 -15.08 5.46 -6.83
CA GLY A 186 -16.44 5.20 -6.42
C GLY A 186 -16.56 3.94 -5.56
N SER A 187 -17.78 3.63 -5.17
CA SER A 187 -18.13 2.45 -4.38
C SER A 187 -19.11 1.61 -5.21
N LYS A 188 -19.08 0.29 -4.98
CA LYS A 188 -19.89 -0.70 -5.72
C LYS A 188 -21.38 -0.53 -5.41
N ASP A 189 -21.70 -0.07 -4.19
CA ASP A 189 -23.06 0.26 -3.79
C ASP A 189 -23.42 1.70 -4.21
N ASN A 190 -24.61 1.86 -4.82
CA ASN A 190 -25.11 3.15 -5.33
C ASN A 190 -24.93 4.28 -4.30
N ALA A 191 -23.97 5.15 -4.58
CA ALA A 191 -23.59 6.24 -3.70
C ALA A 191 -24.73 7.24 -3.53
N THR A 192 -24.86 7.83 -2.35
CA THR A 192 -25.88 8.85 -2.10
C THR A 192 -25.63 10.08 -2.99
N ALA A 193 -26.65 10.88 -3.29
CA ALA A 193 -26.51 12.07 -4.13
C ALA A 193 -25.43 13.07 -3.63
N GLN A 194 -25.15 13.06 -2.33
CA GLN A 194 -24.10 13.87 -1.70
C GLN A 194 -22.69 13.34 -1.97
N ASP A 195 -22.53 12.01 -2.08
CA ASP A 195 -21.29 11.36 -2.52
C ASP A 195 -21.02 11.67 -4.00
N VAL A 196 -22.07 11.72 -4.83
CA VAL A 196 -21.97 12.02 -6.27
C VAL A 196 -21.52 13.46 -6.56
N GLU A 197 -21.96 14.46 -5.80
CA GLU A 197 -21.55 15.85 -6.01
C GLU A 197 -20.13 16.15 -5.51
N ARG A 198 -19.71 15.60 -4.37
CA ARG A 198 -18.28 15.67 -3.94
C ARG A 198 -17.37 14.96 -4.93
N ARG A 199 -17.83 13.83 -5.48
CA ARG A 199 -17.18 13.09 -6.56
C ARG A 199 -16.96 13.95 -7.81
N LYS A 200 -17.93 14.74 -8.27
CA LYS A 200 -17.80 15.52 -9.52
C LYS A 200 -16.65 16.54 -9.53
N ALA A 201 -16.29 17.10 -8.37
CA ALA A 201 -15.17 18.03 -8.26
C ALA A 201 -13.81 17.32 -8.34
N VAL A 202 -13.65 16.20 -7.64
CA VAL A 202 -12.41 15.39 -7.63
C VAL A 202 -12.25 14.62 -8.94
N LEU A 203 -13.31 13.97 -9.43
CA LEU A 203 -13.27 13.14 -10.64
C LEU A 203 -13.01 13.94 -11.92
N LYS A 204 -13.37 15.23 -11.99
CA LYS A 204 -13.10 16.02 -13.20
C LYS A 204 -11.60 16.28 -13.38
N GLU A 205 -10.91 16.72 -12.34
CA GLU A 205 -9.46 16.95 -12.38
C GLU A 205 -8.65 15.63 -12.38
N VAL A 206 -9.17 14.58 -11.75
CA VAL A 206 -8.52 13.26 -11.70
C VAL A 206 -8.69 12.47 -13.00
N LYS A 207 -9.86 12.47 -13.65
CA LYS A 207 -10.09 11.76 -14.93
C LYS A 207 -9.28 12.34 -16.09
N ASP A 208 -9.11 13.66 -16.13
CA ASP A 208 -8.35 14.34 -17.18
C ASP A 208 -6.83 14.05 -17.11
N SER A 209 -6.36 13.41 -16.02
CA SER A 209 -4.95 13.13 -15.80
C SER A 209 -4.42 11.81 -16.38
N GLY A 210 -5.31 10.92 -16.85
CA GLY A 210 -4.90 9.67 -17.49
C GLY A 210 -4.28 8.59 -16.58
N LEU A 211 -4.25 8.82 -15.26
CA LEU A 211 -3.79 7.87 -14.23
C LEU A 211 -4.85 6.84 -13.80
N PHE A 212 -6.09 6.97 -14.31
CA PHE A 212 -7.26 6.22 -13.85
C PHE A 212 -7.46 4.88 -14.58
N ILE A 213 -8.01 3.89 -13.88
CA ILE A 213 -8.29 2.55 -14.40
C ILE A 213 -9.60 2.04 -13.82
N ASP A 214 -10.58 1.76 -14.68
CA ASP A 214 -11.81 1.09 -14.26
C ASP A 214 -11.57 -0.43 -14.05
N GLU A 215 -10.53 -0.96 -14.72
CA GLU A 215 -10.12 -2.37 -14.65
C GLU A 215 -8.59 -2.49 -14.59
N MET A 216 -8.05 -2.96 -13.46
CA MET A 216 -6.64 -3.26 -13.32
C MET A 216 -6.35 -4.64 -13.91
N ARG A 217 -5.68 -4.64 -15.08
CA ARG A 217 -5.25 -5.86 -15.77
C ARG A 217 -3.84 -6.25 -15.35
N VAL A 218 -3.65 -7.52 -15.00
CA VAL A 218 -2.38 -8.05 -14.48
C VAL A 218 -1.88 -9.21 -15.32
N VAL A 219 -0.57 -9.24 -15.54
CA VAL A 219 0.17 -10.33 -16.18
C VAL A 219 1.30 -10.77 -15.26
N PHE A 220 1.53 -12.08 -15.18
CA PHE A 220 2.74 -12.63 -14.54
C PHE A 220 3.87 -12.75 -15.55
N GLY A 221 5.00 -12.11 -15.27
CA GLY A 221 6.19 -12.17 -16.12
C GLY A 221 6.78 -13.58 -16.28
N THR A 222 7.56 -13.77 -17.34
CA THR A 222 8.17 -15.06 -17.74
C THR A 222 9.51 -15.36 -17.06
N GLY A 223 10.03 -14.45 -16.22
CA GLY A 223 11.19 -14.70 -15.36
C GLY A 223 10.93 -15.84 -14.37
N GLN A 224 11.98 -16.44 -13.78
CA GLN A 224 11.88 -17.61 -12.90
C GLN A 224 10.92 -17.38 -11.71
N THR A 225 9.65 -17.67 -11.92
CA THR A 225 8.58 -17.55 -10.93
C THR A 225 8.34 -18.88 -10.22
N THR A 226 9.39 -19.69 -10.07
CA THR A 226 9.32 -21.15 -9.86
C THR A 226 8.68 -21.57 -8.53
N GLY A 227 8.41 -20.63 -7.61
CA GLY A 227 7.54 -20.84 -6.45
C GLY A 227 6.51 -19.73 -6.20
N VAL A 228 6.78 -18.49 -6.61
CA VAL A 228 6.01 -17.30 -6.23
C VAL A 228 4.86 -17.00 -7.19
N ALA A 229 5.00 -17.24 -8.51
CA ALA A 229 3.81 -17.21 -9.38
C ALA A 229 2.85 -18.34 -9.01
N ASN A 230 3.33 -19.48 -8.51
CA ASN A 230 2.42 -20.49 -7.97
C ASN A 230 1.70 -19.99 -6.72
N LEU A 231 2.37 -19.28 -5.80
CA LEU A 231 1.72 -18.71 -4.62
C LEU A 231 0.71 -17.61 -4.98
N LEU A 232 1.09 -16.64 -5.84
CA LEU A 232 0.14 -15.65 -6.37
C LEU A 232 -0.98 -16.36 -7.15
N LYS A 233 -0.69 -17.18 -8.17
CA LYS A 233 -1.71 -17.88 -8.97
C LYS A 233 -2.62 -18.78 -8.11
N LEU A 234 -2.12 -19.49 -7.11
CA LEU A 234 -2.94 -20.24 -6.12
C LEU A 234 -3.78 -19.29 -5.27
N MET A 235 -3.23 -18.14 -4.90
CA MET A 235 -3.94 -17.08 -4.20
C MET A 235 -5.00 -16.36 -5.05
N PHE A 236 -4.84 -16.27 -6.38
CA PHE A 236 -5.84 -15.81 -7.35
C PHE A 236 -6.89 -16.90 -7.60
N ALA A 237 -6.49 -18.18 -7.63
CA ALA A 237 -7.35 -19.32 -7.99
C ALA A 237 -8.21 -19.89 -6.85
N ARG A 238 -7.83 -19.73 -5.57
CA ARG A 238 -8.53 -20.38 -4.44
C ARG A 238 -9.61 -19.56 -3.75
N GLY A 239 -9.75 -18.27 -4.01
CA GLY A 239 -10.86 -17.46 -3.45
C GLY A 239 -10.98 -17.45 -1.91
N GLU A 240 -9.98 -17.93 -1.16
CA GLU A 240 -10.01 -17.97 0.30
C GLU A 240 -9.69 -16.57 0.88
N PRO A 241 -10.37 -16.09 1.94
CA PRO A 241 -10.04 -14.84 2.60
C PRO A 241 -8.88 -15.03 3.58
N LEU A 242 -7.80 -14.24 3.47
CA LEU A 242 -6.74 -14.22 4.47
C LEU A 242 -7.20 -13.38 5.68
N VAL A 243 -8.00 -13.98 6.54
CA VAL A 243 -8.34 -13.37 7.84
C VAL A 243 -7.11 -13.44 8.74
N LEU A 244 -6.32 -12.38 8.77
CA LEU A 244 -5.40 -12.14 9.88
C LEU A 244 -6.26 -11.77 11.09
N ARG A 245 -6.65 -12.79 11.87
CA ARG A 245 -7.43 -12.62 13.09
C ARG A 245 -6.74 -11.58 13.99
N HIS A 246 -7.42 -10.45 14.18
CA HIS A 246 -7.29 -9.68 15.40
C HIS A 246 -7.65 -10.64 16.54
N GLN A 247 -6.77 -10.82 17.54
CA GLN A 247 -7.14 -11.51 18.76
C GLN A 247 -8.25 -10.72 19.45
N ALA A 248 -9.49 -11.12 19.22
CA ALA A 248 -10.60 -10.81 20.09
C ALA A 248 -11.50 -12.06 20.19
N GLU A 249 -11.46 -12.61 21.40
CA GLU A 249 -12.45 -13.51 22.01
C GLU A 249 -12.50 -15.00 21.64
N LYS A 250 -12.36 -15.79 22.71
CA LYS A 250 -12.58 -17.23 22.83
C LYS A 250 -13.96 -17.61 22.33
N THR A 251 -14.08 -18.62 21.46
CA THR A 251 -14.86 -19.85 21.72
C THR A 251 -14.74 -20.87 20.57
N HIS A 252 -14.69 -22.14 20.97
CA HIS A 252 -14.83 -23.38 20.19
C HIS A 252 -13.74 -23.78 19.17
N LEU A 253 -12.67 -24.33 19.74
CA LEU A 253 -11.83 -25.38 19.16
C LEU A 253 -12.67 -26.64 18.89
N ASN A 254 -12.74 -27.07 17.63
CA ASN A 254 -12.82 -28.51 17.28
C ASN A 254 -12.41 -28.85 15.83
N ASP A 255 -12.21 -27.89 14.92
CA ASP A 255 -11.84 -28.20 13.52
C ASP A 255 -10.46 -27.67 13.10
N ILE A 256 -9.40 -28.08 13.80
CA ILE A 256 -8.02 -27.94 13.28
C ILE A 256 -7.31 -29.28 13.41
N ARG A 257 -7.55 -30.17 12.44
CA ARG A 257 -6.79 -31.42 12.27
C ARG A 257 -6.09 -31.56 10.93
N GLU A 258 -6.00 -30.52 10.10
CA GLU A 258 -5.41 -30.63 8.74
C GLU A 258 -4.30 -29.64 8.36
N LEU A 259 -3.67 -28.93 9.32
CA LEU A 259 -2.46 -28.13 9.02
C LEU A 259 -1.24 -28.63 9.79
N ARG A 260 -0.90 -29.92 9.61
CA ARG A 260 0.27 -30.53 10.24
C ARG A 260 1.43 -30.93 9.31
N GLU A 261 1.47 -30.45 8.06
CA GLU A 261 2.52 -30.91 7.11
C GLU A 261 3.34 -29.82 6.37
N CYS A 262 3.44 -28.58 6.88
CA CYS A 262 4.40 -27.60 6.33
C CYS A 262 5.62 -27.30 7.22
N PHE A 263 5.77 -27.97 8.37
CA PHE A 263 7.01 -27.95 9.14
C PHE A 263 7.31 -29.35 9.67
N SER A 264 7.78 -30.23 8.77
CA SER A 264 8.48 -31.47 9.14
C SER A 264 9.87 -31.41 8.55
N THR A 265 10.81 -31.01 9.39
CA THR A 265 12.24 -31.37 9.45
C THR A 265 12.87 -32.05 8.23
N SER A 266 13.94 -31.44 7.72
CA SER A 266 15.03 -32.14 7.06
C SER A 266 16.33 -31.82 7.81
N ASN A 267 16.91 -32.88 8.39
CA ASN A 267 18.18 -33.07 9.10
C ASN A 267 19.24 -31.97 9.05
#